data_AF-A0A967N331-F1
#
_entry.id   AF-A0A967N331-F1
#
_cell.length_a   1.000
_cell.length_b   1.000
_cell.length_c   1.000
_cell.angle_alpha   90.00
_cell.angle_beta   90.00
_cell.angle_gamma   90.00
#
_symmetry.space_group_name_H-M   'P 1'
#
loop_
_entity.id
_entity.type
_entity.pdbx_description
1 polymer ?
#
loop_
_entity_poly.entity_id
_entity_poly.type
_entity_poly.pdbx_seq_one_letter_code
_entity_poly.pdbx_strand_id
1 'polypeptide(L)'
;MDRNDGGGKGAARYRRNICTCNRSIIDLDTEYLIEPGNMVGPTFQGVQALIARDPDAYWDDGSNTVVSEYGMDSPRVVTVALFDPGEITKPGRQYLRFNNFARIFIEEQASRRDPVTGRFLYYVRGVGPGARGGETTGSLVRTLQLIR
;
A
#
# COMPACT_ATOMS: atom_id res chain seq x y z
N MET A 1 9.49 0.89 10.89
CA MET A 1 9.58 2.35 11.06
C MET A 1 10.36 2.58 12.34
N ASP A 2 11.44 3.36 12.32
CA ASP A 2 12.19 3.73 13.53
C ASP A 2 12.74 5.16 13.37
N ARG A 3 12.88 5.79 14.53
CA ARG A 3 13.17 7.16 14.93
C ARG A 3 14.31 7.82 14.15
N ASN A 4 14.06 9.09 13.82
CA ASN A 4 15.02 10.15 13.48
C ASN A 4 15.78 10.03 12.13
N ASP A 5 15.46 10.92 11.18
CA ASP A 5 16.34 12.04 10.76
C ASP A 5 15.99 12.58 9.37
N GLY A 6 15.76 13.89 9.32
CA GLY A 6 15.23 14.65 8.19
C GLY A 6 16.06 14.64 6.90
N GLY A 7 15.40 15.07 5.82
CA GLY A 7 16.02 15.46 4.55
C GLY A 7 16.42 14.30 3.65
N GLY A 8 15.48 13.78 2.85
CA GLY A 8 15.79 12.94 1.67
C GLY A 8 15.76 11.41 1.87
N LYS A 9 15.90 10.91 3.11
CA LYS A 9 15.82 9.46 3.37
C LYS A 9 14.39 8.91 3.27
N GLY A 10 13.39 9.69 3.69
CA GLY A 10 11.98 9.28 3.72
C GLY A 10 11.41 8.92 2.35
N ALA A 11 11.49 9.84 1.39
CA ALA A 11 11.05 9.63 0.01
C ALA A 11 11.76 8.45 -0.70
N ALA A 12 13.08 8.32 -0.52
CA ALA A 12 13.84 7.22 -1.11
C ALA A 12 13.51 5.86 -0.47
N ARG A 13 13.29 5.83 0.85
CA ARG A 13 12.85 4.65 1.59
C ARG A 13 11.42 4.28 1.23
N TYR A 14 10.52 5.25 1.13
CA TYR A 14 9.15 5.08 0.69
C TYR A 14 9.09 4.48 -0.72
N ARG A 15 9.84 5.06 -1.68
CA ARG A 15 9.99 4.47 -3.01
C ARG A 15 10.50 3.03 -2.95
N ARG A 16 11.56 2.77 -2.17
CA ARG A 16 12.13 1.41 -2.03
C ARG A 16 11.12 0.43 -1.44
N ASN A 17 10.32 0.86 -0.47
CA ASN A 17 9.26 0.05 0.13
C ASN A 17 8.21 -0.35 -0.92
N ILE A 18 7.87 0.56 -1.84
CA ILE A 18 7.01 0.24 -2.99
C ILE A 18 7.74 -0.74 -3.92
N CYS A 19 8.97 -0.45 -4.35
CA CYS A 19 9.67 -1.27 -5.34
C CYS A 19 10.06 -2.68 -4.86
N THR A 20 10.39 -2.87 -3.58
CA THR A 20 11.07 -4.09 -3.08
C THR A 20 10.36 -4.75 -1.90
N CYS A 21 9.12 -4.34 -1.62
CA CYS A 21 8.35 -4.68 -0.43
C CYS A 21 9.01 -4.15 0.87
N ASN A 22 8.21 -3.64 1.80
CA ASN A 22 8.70 -3.26 3.12
C ASN A 22 8.80 -4.52 4.00
N ARG A 23 10.01 -4.92 4.39
CA ARG A 23 10.24 -6.07 5.28
C ARG A 23 10.12 -5.74 6.78
N SER A 24 9.80 -4.50 7.13
CA SER A 24 9.56 -4.14 8.53
C SER A 24 8.34 -4.90 9.05
N ILE A 25 8.43 -5.46 10.25
CA ILE A 25 7.25 -5.93 10.97
C ILE A 25 6.41 -4.70 11.29
N ILE A 26 5.13 -4.76 10.91
CA ILE A 26 4.13 -3.74 11.22
C ILE A 26 3.09 -4.44 12.09
N ASP A 27 2.97 -3.98 13.32
CA ASP A 27 2.03 -4.48 14.31
C ASP A 27 0.71 -3.70 14.19
N LEU A 28 -0.40 -4.41 14.32
CA LEU A 28 -1.71 -3.77 14.43
C LEU A 28 -1.81 -2.99 15.75
N ASP A 29 -2.66 -1.96 15.76
CA ASP A 29 -2.94 -1.10 16.92
C ASP A 29 -1.71 -0.35 17.50
N THR A 30 -0.61 -0.34 16.75
CA THR A 30 0.62 0.40 17.10
C THR A 30 0.63 1.76 16.42
N GLU A 31 1.08 2.80 17.14
CA GLU A 31 1.19 4.14 16.60
C GLU A 31 2.41 4.28 15.67
N TYR A 32 2.15 4.71 14.44
CA TYR A 32 3.17 5.00 13.45
C TYR A 32 3.14 6.48 13.07
N LEU A 33 4.31 7.11 13.13
CA LEU A 33 4.48 8.49 12.70
C LEU A 33 4.45 8.55 11.17
N ILE A 34 3.49 9.29 10.60
CA ILE A 34 3.48 9.52 9.15
C ILE A 34 4.52 10.59 8.78
N GLU A 35 5.31 10.29 7.76
CA GLU A 35 6.29 11.24 7.22
C GLU A 35 5.57 12.31 6.40
N PRO A 36 5.67 13.60 6.76
CA PRO A 36 5.15 14.67 5.92
C PRO A 36 6.03 14.85 4.67
N GLY A 37 5.44 15.10 3.51
CA GLY A 37 6.19 15.46 2.31
C GLY A 37 5.49 15.11 0.99
N ASN A 38 5.96 15.70 -0.11
CA ASN A 38 5.40 15.45 -1.44
C ASN A 38 5.78 14.05 -1.95
N MET A 39 4.95 13.05 -1.64
CA MET A 39 5.17 11.65 -2.02
C MET A 39 4.85 11.33 -3.48
N VAL A 40 4.27 12.27 -4.24
CA VAL A 40 3.81 12.07 -5.63
C VAL A 40 4.89 11.48 -6.55
N GLY A 41 6.11 12.04 -6.51
CA GLY A 41 7.23 11.57 -7.34
C GLY A 41 7.69 10.15 -6.97
N PRO A 42 8.05 9.92 -5.68
CA PRO A 42 8.38 8.60 -5.16
C PRO A 42 7.30 7.52 -5.42
N THR A 43 6.02 7.87 -5.31
CA THR A 43 4.90 6.96 -5.62
C THR A 43 4.94 6.53 -7.07
N PHE A 44 4.99 7.49 -8.00
CA PHE A 44 5.01 7.19 -9.43
C PHE A 44 6.21 6.35 -9.82
N GLN A 45 7.41 6.70 -9.35
CA GLN A 45 8.60 5.90 -9.59
C GLN A 45 8.47 4.48 -9.01
N GLY A 46 7.87 4.35 -7.83
CA GLY A 46 7.63 3.06 -7.18
C GLY A 46 6.68 2.18 -7.97
N VAL A 47 5.53 2.72 -8.37
CA VAL A 47 4.49 2.01 -9.14
C VAL A 47 5.03 1.61 -10.51
N GLN A 48 5.67 2.53 -11.23
CA GLN A 48 6.27 2.21 -12.54
C GLN A 48 7.35 1.12 -12.42
N ALA A 49 8.12 1.09 -11.33
CA ALA A 49 9.08 0.02 -11.08
C ALA A 49 8.43 -1.34 -10.77
N LEU A 50 7.23 -1.37 -10.17
CA LEU A 50 6.47 -2.60 -9.98
C LEU A 50 5.89 -3.11 -11.31
N ILE A 51 5.30 -2.20 -12.09
CA ILE A 51 4.76 -2.51 -13.43
C ILE A 51 5.88 -3.05 -14.33
N ALA A 52 7.04 -2.40 -14.35
CA ALA A 52 8.16 -2.82 -15.19
C ALA A 52 8.74 -4.21 -14.83
N ARG A 53 8.48 -4.73 -13.63
CA ARG A 53 8.93 -6.08 -13.23
C ARG A 53 7.98 -7.20 -13.63
N ASP A 54 6.74 -6.85 -13.94
CA ASP A 54 5.73 -7.78 -14.40
C ASP A 54 4.78 -7.04 -15.36
N PRO A 55 5.30 -6.66 -16.54
CA PRO A 55 4.59 -5.77 -17.47
C PRO A 55 3.37 -6.45 -18.08
N ASP A 56 3.42 -7.77 -18.23
CA ASP A 56 2.37 -8.57 -18.86
C ASP A 56 1.29 -9.00 -17.86
N ALA A 57 1.44 -8.69 -16.57
CA ALA A 57 0.38 -8.97 -15.62
C ALA A 57 -0.87 -8.13 -15.87
N TYR A 58 -2.02 -8.77 -15.82
CA TYR A 58 -3.31 -8.12 -15.95
C TYR A 58 -4.36 -8.80 -15.08
N TRP A 59 -5.48 -8.10 -14.88
CA TRP A 59 -6.64 -8.68 -14.25
C TRP A 59 -7.52 -9.34 -15.31
N ASP A 60 -7.80 -10.63 -15.14
CA ASP A 60 -8.79 -11.32 -15.97
C ASP A 60 -10.18 -11.26 -15.32
N ASP A 61 -11.10 -10.53 -15.96
CA ASP A 61 -12.49 -10.41 -15.50
C ASP A 61 -13.27 -11.73 -15.64
N GLY A 62 -12.84 -12.65 -16.52
CA GLY A 62 -13.48 -13.95 -16.69
C GLY A 62 -13.29 -14.87 -15.49
N SER A 63 -12.06 -14.96 -14.98
CA SER A 63 -11.71 -15.77 -13.82
C SER A 63 -11.61 -14.98 -12.50
N ASN A 64 -11.78 -13.66 -12.54
CA ASN A 64 -11.62 -12.75 -11.38
C ASN A 64 -10.30 -12.97 -10.65
N THR A 65 -9.19 -13.03 -11.42
CA THR A 65 -7.86 -13.28 -10.87
C THR A 65 -6.78 -12.49 -11.60
N VAL A 66 -5.62 -12.40 -10.96
CA VAL A 66 -4.41 -11.85 -11.58
C VAL A 66 -3.82 -12.92 -12.49
N VAL A 67 -3.65 -12.59 -13.77
CA VAL A 67 -2.90 -13.39 -14.73
C VAL A 67 -1.50 -12.80 -14.83
N SER A 68 -0.50 -13.62 -14.54
CA SER A 68 0.92 -13.26 -14.52
C SER A 68 1.75 -14.54 -14.62
N GLU A 69 2.99 -14.47 -15.14
CA GLU A 69 3.94 -15.57 -15.06
C GLU A 69 4.27 -15.98 -13.61
N TYR A 70 4.10 -15.05 -12.66
CA TYR A 70 4.29 -15.25 -11.21
C TYR A 70 2.99 -15.58 -10.47
N GLY A 71 1.85 -15.57 -11.15
CA GLY A 71 0.52 -15.69 -10.52
C GLY A 71 0.33 -14.67 -9.39
N MET A 72 -0.12 -15.15 -8.22
CA MET A 72 -0.37 -14.30 -7.03
C MET A 72 0.89 -13.79 -6.34
N ASP A 73 2.07 -14.27 -6.73
CA ASP A 73 3.37 -13.79 -6.27
C ASP A 73 3.95 -12.67 -7.14
N SER A 74 3.16 -12.19 -8.13
CA SER A 74 3.50 -11.03 -8.94
C SER A 74 3.95 -9.85 -8.06
N PRO A 75 5.02 -9.13 -8.44
CA PRO A 75 5.46 -7.92 -7.74
C PRO A 75 4.39 -6.83 -7.71
N ARG A 76 3.39 -6.88 -8.61
CA ARG A 76 2.26 -5.96 -8.63
C ARG A 76 1.17 -6.32 -7.63
N VAL A 77 1.23 -7.51 -7.01
CA VAL A 77 0.34 -7.90 -5.91
C VAL A 77 0.99 -7.53 -4.58
N VAL A 78 0.67 -6.34 -4.08
CA VAL A 78 1.28 -5.76 -2.88
C VAL A 78 0.42 -5.96 -1.64
N THR A 79 1.06 -5.92 -0.46
CA THR A 79 0.35 -5.81 0.82
C THR A 79 0.38 -4.36 1.30
N VAL A 80 -0.79 -3.79 1.57
CA VAL A 80 -0.97 -2.42 2.02
C VAL A 80 -1.56 -2.42 3.43
N ALA A 81 -0.94 -1.67 4.34
CA ALA A 81 -1.48 -1.45 5.67
C ALA A 81 -2.66 -0.46 5.58
N LEU A 82 -3.75 -0.78 6.27
CA LEU A 82 -4.99 0.00 6.31
C LEU A 82 -5.11 0.68 7.67
N PHE A 83 -5.72 1.86 7.69
CA PHE A 83 -6.01 2.62 8.89
C PHE A 83 -7.40 3.27 8.75
N ASP A 84 -7.98 3.73 9.86
CA ASP A 84 -9.23 4.48 9.86
C ASP A 84 -9.00 5.93 9.39
N PRO A 85 -9.63 6.40 8.28
CA PRO A 85 -9.51 7.79 7.85
C PRO A 85 -9.87 8.82 8.92
N GLY A 86 -10.73 8.48 9.88
CA GLY A 86 -11.09 9.33 11.01
C GLY A 86 -9.91 9.67 11.94
N GLU A 87 -8.81 8.90 11.90
CA GLU A 87 -7.59 9.22 12.65
C GLU A 87 -6.82 10.41 12.06
N ILE A 88 -7.10 10.80 10.81
CA ILE A 88 -6.53 12.00 10.19
C ILE A 88 -7.24 13.23 10.76
N THR A 89 -6.69 13.78 11.82
CA THR A 89 -7.27 14.95 12.51
C THR A 89 -6.64 16.27 12.08
N LYS A 90 -5.46 16.22 11.45
CA LYS A 90 -4.73 17.40 10.98
C LYS A 90 -3.89 17.09 9.73
N PRO A 91 -3.59 18.11 8.89
CA PRO A 91 -2.63 17.94 7.81
C PRO A 91 -1.20 17.78 8.36
N GLY A 92 -0.37 17.04 7.63
CA GLY A 92 1.05 16.86 7.95
C GLY A 92 1.31 15.81 9.02
N ARG A 93 2.39 16.02 9.79
CA ARG A 93 2.94 14.99 10.69
C ARG A 93 1.97 14.66 11.84
N GLN A 94 1.50 13.42 11.88
CA GLN A 94 0.68 12.86 12.96
C GLN A 94 0.96 11.37 13.14
N TYR A 95 0.38 10.77 14.18
CA TYR A 95 0.41 9.33 14.39
C TYR A 95 -0.88 8.72 13.84
N LEU A 96 -0.77 7.55 13.24
CA LEU A 96 -1.90 6.71 12.84
C LEU A 96 -1.67 5.29 13.34
N ARG A 97 -2.74 4.55 13.58
CA ARG A 97 -2.70 3.12 13.85
C ARG A 97 -3.19 2.34 12.65
N PHE A 98 -2.48 1.26 12.32
CA PHE A 98 -2.98 0.33 11.32
C PHE A 98 -3.94 -0.64 11.97
N ASN A 99 -5.11 -0.81 11.36
CA ASN A 99 -6.17 -1.68 11.85
C ASN A 99 -6.30 -2.97 11.03
N ASN A 100 -5.69 -3.03 9.83
CA ASN A 100 -5.70 -4.23 8.99
C ASN A 100 -4.62 -4.18 7.90
N PHE A 101 -4.51 -5.27 7.13
CA PHE A 101 -3.72 -5.33 5.90
C PHE A 101 -4.56 -5.87 4.75
N ALA A 102 -4.36 -5.35 3.56
CA ALA A 102 -4.99 -5.83 2.33
C ALA A 102 -3.96 -6.25 1.30
N ARG A 103 -4.24 -7.34 0.60
CA ARG A 103 -3.59 -7.68 -0.67
C ARG A 103 -4.30 -6.92 -1.79
N ILE A 104 -3.52 -6.19 -2.58
CA ILE A 104 -4.00 -5.34 -3.66
C ILE A 104 -3.17 -5.61 -4.91
N PHE A 105 -3.83 -5.82 -6.05
CA PHE A 105 -3.17 -5.85 -7.35
C PHE A 105 -3.09 -4.43 -7.92
N ILE A 106 -1.88 -3.94 -8.21
CA ILE A 106 -1.66 -2.63 -8.83
C ILE A 106 -1.78 -2.78 -10.36
N GLU A 107 -2.78 -2.12 -10.93
CA GLU A 107 -3.02 -2.11 -12.37
C GLU A 107 -2.17 -1.04 -13.03
N GLU A 108 -2.31 0.21 -12.61
CA GLU A 108 -1.68 1.33 -13.32
C GLU A 108 -1.54 2.60 -12.48
N GLN A 109 -0.70 3.49 -13.00
CA GLN A 109 -0.74 4.92 -12.70
C GLN A 109 -0.29 5.64 -13.97
N ALA A 110 -1.24 6.14 -14.77
CA ALA A 110 -0.96 6.64 -16.12
C ALA A 110 0.02 7.82 -16.13
N SER A 111 -0.20 8.81 -15.28
CA SER A 111 0.69 9.97 -15.13
C SER A 111 1.12 10.15 -13.68
N ARG A 112 2.21 10.91 -13.50
CA ARG A 112 2.78 11.20 -12.18
C ARG A 112 1.78 11.75 -11.14
N ARG A 113 0.73 12.45 -11.57
CA ARG A 113 -0.29 13.05 -10.70
C ARG A 113 -1.60 12.28 -10.67
N ASP A 114 -1.71 11.22 -11.45
CA ASP A 114 -2.91 10.41 -11.52
C ASP A 114 -2.98 9.50 -10.29
N PRO A 115 -4.19 9.12 -9.85
CA PRO A 115 -4.34 8.12 -8.80
C PRO A 115 -3.71 6.80 -9.23
N VAL A 116 -3.28 6.01 -8.25
CA VAL A 116 -2.88 4.62 -8.49
C VAL A 116 -4.16 3.79 -8.55
N THR A 117 -4.38 3.12 -9.68
CA THR A 117 -5.49 2.19 -9.87
C THR A 117 -5.06 0.80 -9.42
N GLY A 118 -5.90 0.13 -8.66
CA GLY A 118 -5.66 -1.25 -8.25
C GLY A 118 -6.91 -1.92 -7.70
N ARG A 119 -6.84 -3.25 -7.61
CA ARG A 119 -7.94 -4.11 -7.19
C ARG A 119 -7.68 -4.69 -5.81
N PHE A 120 -8.65 -4.54 -4.94
CA PHE A 120 -8.67 -5.26 -3.68
C PHE A 120 -8.84 -6.76 -3.95
N LEU A 121 -7.99 -7.58 -3.34
CA LEU A 121 -8.07 -9.03 -3.46
C LEU A 121 -8.71 -9.63 -2.21
N TYR A 122 -8.06 -9.44 -1.05
CA TYR A 122 -8.55 -9.91 0.24
C TYR A 122 -7.75 -9.28 1.39
N TYR A 123 -8.31 -9.35 2.59
CA TYR A 123 -7.58 -9.02 3.81
C TYR A 123 -6.55 -10.09 4.14
N VAL A 124 -5.37 -9.66 4.57
CA VAL A 124 -4.31 -10.54 5.08
C VAL A 124 -4.21 -10.39 6.59
N ARG A 125 -3.99 -11.50 7.29
CA ARG A 125 -3.86 -11.48 8.74
C ARG A 125 -2.62 -10.67 9.13
N GLY A 126 -2.82 -9.59 9.88
CA GLY A 126 -1.76 -8.98 10.67
C GLY A 126 -1.43 -9.86 11.87
N VAL A 127 -0.15 -9.94 12.22
CA VAL A 127 0.28 -10.45 13.53
C VAL A 127 0.22 -9.28 14.51
N GLY A 128 -0.61 -9.40 15.54
CA GLY A 128 -0.78 -8.40 16.60
C GLY A 128 -1.76 -8.89 17.66
N PRO A 129 -1.63 -8.48 18.94
CA PRO A 129 -2.50 -8.94 20.03
C PRO A 129 -3.98 -8.60 19.85
N GLY A 130 -4.29 -7.67 18.93
CA GLY A 130 -5.63 -7.23 18.58
C GLY A 130 -6.15 -7.76 17.24
N ALA A 131 -5.53 -8.79 16.65
CA ALA A 131 -6.01 -9.42 15.41
C ALA A 131 -7.38 -10.09 15.59
N ARG A 132 -8.43 -9.27 15.69
CA ARG A 132 -9.83 -9.69 15.53
C ARG A 132 -9.92 -10.25 14.13
N GLY A 133 -10.18 -11.56 14.04
CA GLY A 133 -10.24 -12.31 12.80
C GLY A 133 -10.98 -11.50 11.75
N GLY A 134 -10.28 -11.16 10.65
CA GLY A 134 -10.84 -10.35 9.59
C GLY A 134 -12.13 -10.99 9.10
N GLU A 135 -13.26 -10.42 9.48
CA GLU A 135 -14.56 -10.86 9.03
C GLU A 135 -14.60 -10.71 7.50
N THR A 136 -14.84 -11.85 6.86
CA THR A 136 -15.09 -11.97 5.43
C THR A 136 -16.45 -11.38 5.09
N THR A 137 -16.57 -10.05 5.00
CA THR A 137 -17.74 -9.43 4.35
C THR A 137 -17.40 -8.02 3.85
N GLY A 138 -17.58 -7.80 2.53
CA GLY A 138 -18.04 -6.52 2.00
C GLY A 138 -17.02 -5.62 1.30
N SER A 139 -17.10 -5.61 -0.03
CA SER A 139 -16.54 -4.57 -0.89
C SER A 139 -17.19 -3.21 -0.62
N LEU A 140 -16.39 -2.20 -0.24
CA LEU A 140 -16.52 -0.83 -0.77
C LEU A 140 -15.28 0.04 -0.49
N VAL A 141 -14.13 -0.24 -1.11
CA VAL A 141 -13.06 0.78 -1.18
C VAL A 141 -13.39 1.70 -2.36
N ARG A 142 -13.95 2.88 -2.08
CA ARG A 142 -14.32 3.84 -3.15
C ARG A 142 -13.19 4.75 -3.60
N THR A 143 -12.09 4.88 -2.84
CA THR A 143 -10.87 5.57 -3.30
C THR A 143 -9.73 5.20 -2.35
N LEU A 144 -8.61 4.71 -2.88
CA LEU A 144 -7.38 4.58 -2.12
C LEU A 144 -6.59 5.88 -2.32
N GLN A 145 -6.81 6.85 -1.44
CA GLN A 145 -6.11 8.13 -1.50
C GLN A 145 -4.80 8.02 -0.74
N LEU A 146 -3.70 8.00 -1.48
CA LEU A 146 -2.39 8.18 -0.87
C LEU A 146 -2.27 9.64 -0.40
N ILE A 147 -2.11 9.83 0.91
CA ILE A 147 -2.14 11.16 1.54
C ILE A 147 -0.90 11.97 1.13
N ARG A 148 -1.17 13.24 0.82
CA ARG A 148 -0.25 14.29 0.38
C ARG A 148 0.53 14.90 1.54
#